data_AF-A0A941DV47-F1
#
_entry.id   AF-A0A941DV47-F1
#
_cell.length_a   1.000
_cell.length_b   1.000
_cell.length_c   1.000
_cell.angle_alpha   90.00
_cell.angle_beta   90.00
_cell.angle_gamma   90.00
#
_symmetry.space_group_name_H-M   'P 1'
#
loop_
_entity.id
_entity.type
_entity.pdbx_description
1 polymer ?
#
loop_
_entity_poly.entity_id
_entity_poly.type
_entity_poly.pdbx_seq_one_letter_code
_entity_poly.pdbx_strand_id
1 'polypeptide(L)' 'MEHLSDELLLESYFTANELNLSPDFLSLIEEEIHRRRLSHKIKNIKSG' A
#
# COMPACT_ATOMS: atom_id res chain seq x y z
N MET A 1 -7.28 -8.32 -3.13
CA MET A 1 -7.02 -7.09 -3.91
C MET A 1 -6.61 -7.38 -5.36
N GLU A 2 -6.67 -8.64 -5.80
CA GLU A 2 -6.09 -9.09 -7.07
C GLU A 2 -6.68 -8.41 -8.32
N HIS A 3 -7.90 -7.89 -8.24
CA HIS A 3 -8.57 -7.19 -9.35
C HIS A 3 -8.28 -5.68 -9.41
N LEU A 4 -7.63 -5.09 -8.40
CA LEU A 4 -7.22 -3.69 -8.45
C LEU A 4 -6.08 -3.54 -9.46
N SER A 5 -6.09 -2.44 -10.22
CA SER A 5 -4.90 -2.03 -10.98
C SER A 5 -3.78 -1.63 -10.02
N ASP A 6 -2.54 -1.63 -10.51
CA ASP A 6 -1.39 -1.21 -9.70
C ASP A 6 -1.52 0.26 -9.26
N GLU A 7 -2.09 1.12 -10.10
CA GLU A 7 -2.36 2.53 -9.77
C GLU A 7 -3.36 2.67 -8.63
N LEU A 8 -4.51 2.00 -8.72
CA LEU A 8 -5.55 2.08 -7.69
C LEU A 8 -5.11 1.41 -6.37
N LEU A 9 -4.29 0.35 -6.43
CA LEU A 9 -3.71 -0.28 -5.25
C LEU A 9 -2.78 0.69 -4.50
N LEU A 10 -1.91 1.41 -5.23
CA LEU A 10 -0.99 2.38 -4.64
C LEU A 10 -1.76 3.58 -4.09
N GLU A 11 -2.73 4.12 -4.83
CA GLU A 11 -3.60 5.19 -4.34
C GLU A 11 -4.30 4.79 -3.05
N SER A 12 -4.89 3.58 -3.02
CA SER A 12 -5.55 3.04 -1.82
C SER A 12 -4.62 2.97 -0.62
N TYR A 13 -3.34 2.60 -0.83
CA TYR A 13 -2.33 2.58 0.24
C TYR A 13 -2.06 3.98 0.80
N PHE A 14 -1.86 4.98 -0.06
CA PHE A 14 -1.58 6.35 0.38
C PHE A 14 -2.79 6.97 1.08
N THR A 15 -3.98 6.83 0.50
CA THR A 15 -5.23 7.32 1.12
C THR A 15 -5.48 6.64 2.47
N ALA A 16 -5.24 5.32 2.58
CA ALA A 16 -5.39 4.61 3.85
C ALA A 16 -4.42 5.09 4.93
N ASN A 17 -3.19 5.46 4.55
CA ASN A 17 -2.21 6.08 5.46
C ASN A 17 -2.67 7.47 5.90
N GLU A 18 -3.12 8.32 4.97
CA GLU A 18 -3.61 9.68 5.27
C GLU A 18 -4.82 9.68 6.21
N LEU A 19 -5.70 8.68 6.07
CA LEU A 19 -6.87 8.50 6.93
C LEU A 19 -6.54 7.83 8.27
N ASN A 20 -5.28 7.46 8.52
CA ASN A 20 -4.85 6.70 9.70
C ASN A 20 -5.70 5.44 9.93
N LEU A 21 -5.97 4.70 8.86
CA LEU A 21 -6.70 3.43 8.98
C LEU A 21 -5.89 2.41 9.79
N SER A 22 -6.57 1.38 10.28
CA SER A 22 -5.97 0.37 11.16
C SER A 22 -4.69 -0.24 10.54
N PRO A 23 -3.64 -0.49 11.34
CA PRO A 23 -2.41 -1.14 10.87
C PRO A 23 -2.66 -2.46 10.13
N ASP A 24 -3.60 -3.28 10.60
CA ASP A 24 -3.95 -4.56 9.96
C ASP A 24 -4.43 -4.37 8.52
N PHE A 25 -5.25 -3.33 8.27
CA PHE A 25 -5.70 -2.99 6.93
C PHE A 25 -4.54 -2.51 6.04
N LEU A 26 -3.64 -1.68 6.59
CA LEU A 26 -2.45 -1.24 5.87
C LEU A 26 -1.54 -2.42 5.51
N SER A 27 -1.36 -3.38 6.42
CA SER A 27 -0.56 -4.58 6.17
C SER A 27 -1.12 -5.43 5.03
N LEU A 28 -2.44 -5.57 4.90
CA LEU A 28 -3.04 -6.27 3.76
C LEU A 28 -2.71 -5.60 2.42
N ILE A 29 -2.65 -4.27 2.40
CA ILE A 29 -2.26 -3.52 1.19
C ILE A 29 -0.74 -3.65 0.95
N GLU A 30 0.09 -3.51 1.99
CA GLU A 30 1.54 -3.68 1.91
C GLU A 30 1.93 -5.09 1.39
N GLU A 31 1.25 -6.14 1.86
CA GLU A 31 1.42 -7.52 1.42
C GLU A 31 1.11 -7.69 -0.08
N GLU A 32 0.01 -7.11 -0.55
CA GLU A 32 -0.35 -7.14 -1.97
C GLU A 32 0.66 -6.35 -2.82
N ILE A 33 1.11 -5.18 -2.36
CA ILE A 33 2.15 -4.38 -3.02
C ILE A 33 3.46 -5.18 -3.11
N HIS A 34 3.83 -5.90 -2.04
CA HIS A 34 5.00 -6.78 -2.03
C HIS A 34 4.83 -7.95 -3.00
N ARG A 35 3.67 -8.62 -2.99
CA ARG A 35 3.35 -9.75 -3.89
C ARG A 35 3.48 -9.36 -5.37
N ARG A 36 3.08 -8.14 -5.73
CA ARG A 36 3.20 -7.58 -7.09
C ARG A 36 4.57 -6.99 -7.42
N ARG A 37 5.53 -7.05 -6.49
CA ARG A 37 6.89 -6.48 -6.61
C ARG A 37 6.90 -4.94 -6.77
N LEU A 38 5.89 -4.26 -6.21
CA LEU A 38 5.74 -2.81 -6.26
C LEU A 38 6.31 -2.09 -5.04
N SER A 39 6.95 -2.78 -4.09
CA SER A 39 7.49 -2.18 -2.86
C SER A 39 8.43 -0.99 -3.08
N HIS A 40 9.08 -0.93 -4.24
CA HIS A 40 9.93 0.21 -4.64
C HIS A 40 9.14 1.52 -4.81
N LYS A 41 7.81 1.46 -5.00
CA LYS A 41 6.92 2.63 -5.12
C LYS A 41 6.52 3.24 -3.78
N ILE A 42 6.62 2.48 -2.68
CA ILE A 42 6.22 2.94 -1.33
C ILE A 42 7.41 3.14 -0.37
N LYS A 43 8.63 2.83 -0.82
CA LYS A 43 9.85 2.79 0.01
C LYS A 43 10.31 4.14 0.58
N ASN A 44 9.70 5.25 0.18
CA ASN A 44 10.08 6.60 0.65
C ASN A 44 9.39 7.04 1.96
N ILE A 45 8.51 6.25 2.55
CA ILE A 45 7.73 6.69 3.73
C ILE A 45 8.36 6.24 5.06
N LYS A 46 9.23 5.21 5.07
CA LYS A 46 9.86 4.67 6.31
C LYS A 46 11.31 5.12 6.52
N SER A 47 11.67 6.31 6.03
CA SER A 47 12.94 6.98 6.33
C SER A 47 12.68 8.16 7.28
N GLY A 48 12.33 7.86 8.53
CA GLY A 48 12.07 8.81 9.60
C GLY A 48 12.10 8.10 10.94
#